data_AF-A0AA48KG07-F1
#
_entry.id   AF-A0AA48KG07-F1
#
_cell.length_a   1.000
_cell.length_b   1.000
_cell.length_c   1.000
_cell.angle_alpha   90.00
_cell.angle_beta   90.00
_cell.angle_gamma   90.00
#
_symmetry.space_group_name_H-M   'P 1'
#
loop_
_entity.id
_entity.type
_entity.pdbx_description
1 polymer ?
#
loop_
_entity_poly.entity_id
_entity_poly.type
_entity_poly.pdbx_seq_one_letter_code
_entity_poly.pdbx_strand_id
1 'polypeptide(L)'
;MIRVFASVLALLLASACSVLFPEDPREGVETLETCLGRVAAKQRDLLAEAAADDVLVPTYTYDITKLSLEDLQALTVAGADETAGTRERRQTNQASTAVENFMATPVDENGAFYMGRDPALYRVRGEAIAAGEIATAGCERQKTGMRLIDFTASPVPTEPEPDASGETDNSGENENQN
;
A
#
# COMPACT_ATOMS: atom_id res chain seq x y z
N MET A 1 47.41 -12.87 -38.51
CA MET A 1 46.98 -12.33 -37.21
C MET A 1 45.88 -11.29 -37.42
N ILE A 2 44.66 -11.67 -37.83
CA ILE A 2 43.55 -10.71 -38.09
C ILE A 2 42.20 -11.41 -37.82
N ARG A 3 41.98 -11.96 -36.62
CA ARG A 3 40.68 -12.60 -36.28
C ARG A 3 40.17 -12.38 -34.85
N VAL A 4 40.86 -11.62 -34.01
CA VAL A 4 40.50 -11.48 -32.58
C VAL A 4 39.83 -10.12 -32.26
N PHE A 5 39.93 -9.13 -33.15
CA PHE A 5 39.44 -7.77 -32.86
C PHE A 5 37.94 -7.54 -33.09
N ALA A 6 37.23 -8.44 -33.77
CA ALA A 6 35.81 -8.24 -34.09
C ALA A 6 34.85 -8.57 -32.93
N SER A 7 35.30 -9.30 -31.91
CA SER A 7 34.41 -9.81 -30.85
C SER A 7 34.18 -8.82 -29.70
N VAL A 8 35.10 -7.89 -29.46
CA VAL A 8 35.00 -6.95 -28.32
C VAL A 8 34.04 -5.79 -28.62
N LEU A 9 33.86 -5.42 -29.89
CA LEU A 9 33.01 -4.30 -30.28
C LEU A 9 31.50 -4.61 -30.15
N ALA A 10 31.11 -5.89 -30.25
CA ALA A 10 29.71 -6.31 -30.13
C ALA A 10 29.19 -6.27 -28.67
N LEU A 11 30.06 -6.48 -27.68
CA LEU A 11 29.69 -6.45 -26.25
C LEU A 11 29.46 -5.02 -25.72
N LEU A 12 30.13 -4.01 -26.30
CA LEU A 12 29.95 -2.61 -25.93
C LEU A 12 28.62 -2.01 -26.44
N LEU A 13 28.06 -2.55 -27.53
CA LEU A 13 26.78 -2.11 -28.07
C LEU A 13 25.57 -2.70 -27.33
N ALA A 14 25.73 -3.85 -26.66
CA ALA A 14 24.66 -4.46 -25.89
C ALA A 14 24.34 -3.69 -24.59
N SER A 15 25.35 -3.07 -23.97
CA SER A 15 25.18 -2.22 -22.77
C SER A 15 24.64 -0.82 -23.07
N ALA A 16 24.53 -0.42 -24.34
CA ALA A 16 24.04 0.90 -24.72
C ALA A 16 22.50 0.96 -24.90
N CYS A 17 21.82 -0.20 -24.94
CA CYS A 17 20.36 -0.24 -25.10
C CYS A 17 19.61 0.32 -23.88
N SER A 18 20.14 0.19 -22.66
CA SER A 18 19.53 0.71 -21.43
C SER A 18 19.67 2.23 -21.26
N VAL A 19 20.57 2.87 -22.01
CA VAL A 19 20.79 4.34 -21.98
C VAL A 19 19.90 5.06 -23.00
N LEU A 20 19.57 4.39 -24.11
CA LEU A 20 18.75 4.96 -25.20
C LEU A 20 17.24 4.79 -24.98
N PHE A 21 16.84 3.77 -24.22
CA PHE A 21 15.46 3.56 -23.81
C PHE A 21 15.47 3.25 -22.30
N PRO A 22 15.28 4.25 -21.43
CA PRO A 22 15.10 3.97 -20.02
C PRO A 22 13.88 3.07 -19.89
N GLU A 23 14.08 1.83 -19.41
CA GLU A 23 12.99 0.93 -19.05
C GLU A 23 12.07 1.67 -18.07
N ASP A 24 10.76 1.46 -18.22
CA ASP A 24 9.79 2.05 -17.29
C ASP A 24 10.19 1.64 -15.87
N PRO A 25 10.42 2.57 -14.92
CA PRO A 25 10.93 2.24 -13.59
C PRO A 25 9.97 1.38 -12.74
N ARG A 26 8.79 1.07 -13.27
CA ARG A 26 7.82 0.11 -12.72
C ARG A 26 8.03 -1.32 -13.23
N GLU A 27 8.83 -1.50 -14.28
CA GLU A 27 9.16 -2.80 -14.84
C GLU A 27 10.33 -3.44 -14.08
N GLY A 28 10.20 -4.75 -13.81
CA GLY A 28 11.22 -5.51 -13.08
C GLY A 28 11.04 -5.51 -11.57
N VAL A 29 12.14 -5.78 -10.85
CA VAL A 29 12.18 -5.89 -9.39
C VAL A 29 12.90 -4.68 -8.82
N GLU A 30 12.19 -3.85 -8.06
CA GLU A 30 12.80 -2.78 -7.27
C GLU A 30 13.39 -3.39 -5.98
N THR A 31 14.68 -3.16 -5.73
CA THR A 31 15.32 -3.65 -4.50
C THR A 31 14.82 -2.90 -3.27
N LEU A 32 14.95 -3.51 -2.08
CA LEU A 32 14.58 -2.87 -0.81
C LEU A 32 15.29 -1.51 -0.64
N GLU A 33 16.60 -1.44 -0.91
CA GLU A 33 17.38 -0.21 -0.79
C GLU A 33 16.88 0.88 -1.77
N THR A 34 16.58 0.49 -3.01
CA THR A 34 16.03 1.43 -4.01
C THR A 34 14.66 1.97 -3.60
N CYS A 35 13.79 1.10 -3.08
CA CYS A 35 12.48 1.50 -2.56
C CYS A 35 12.63 2.46 -1.38
N LEU A 36 13.44 2.10 -0.39
CA LEU A 36 13.71 2.92 0.80
C LEU A 36 14.28 4.29 0.42
N GLY A 37 15.26 4.33 -0.48
CA GLY A 37 15.83 5.60 -0.95
C GLY A 37 14.79 6.52 -1.58
N ARG A 38 13.82 5.95 -2.30
CA ARG A 38 12.74 6.69 -2.94
C ARG A 38 11.68 7.19 -1.96
N VAL A 39 11.29 6.36 -0.98
CA VAL A 39 10.26 6.74 0.01
C VAL A 39 10.84 7.43 1.25
N ALA A 40 12.15 7.62 1.32
CA ALA A 40 12.84 8.25 2.46
C ALA A 40 12.28 9.62 2.83
N ALA A 41 11.85 10.44 1.86
CA ALA A 41 11.20 11.71 2.13
C ALA A 41 9.91 11.52 2.95
N LYS A 42 9.04 10.60 2.53
CA LYS A 42 7.78 10.27 3.24
C LYS A 42 8.03 9.72 4.64
N GLN A 43 9.06 8.89 4.80
CA GLN A 43 9.43 8.38 6.12
C GLN A 43 9.88 9.50 7.05
N ARG A 44 10.65 10.48 6.54
CA ARG A 44 11.04 11.65 7.33
C ARG A 44 9.86 12.54 7.69
N ASP A 45 8.93 12.73 6.76
CA ASP A 45 7.72 13.52 7.01
C ASP A 45 6.86 12.87 8.10
N LEU A 46 6.66 11.55 8.03
CA LEU A 46 6.00 10.78 9.09
C LEU A 46 6.71 10.95 10.46
N LEU A 47 8.04 10.81 10.50
CA LEU A 47 8.82 10.93 11.73
C LEU A 47 8.99 12.37 12.23
N ALA A 48 8.52 13.36 11.48
CA ALA A 48 8.39 14.72 11.97
C ALA A 48 7.13 14.89 12.85
N GLU A 49 6.15 14.01 12.70
CA GLU A 49 4.86 14.06 13.38
C GLU A 49 4.68 12.94 14.42
N ALA A 50 5.48 11.87 14.35
CA ALA A 50 5.47 10.74 15.27
C ALA A 50 6.88 10.36 15.73
N ALA A 51 7.00 9.83 16.96
CA ALA A 51 8.25 9.23 17.43
C ALA A 51 8.51 7.91 16.70
N ALA A 52 9.78 7.54 16.53
CA ALA A 52 10.14 6.34 15.78
C ALA A 52 9.62 5.04 16.42
N ASP A 53 9.42 5.03 17.73
CA ASP A 53 8.87 3.95 18.54
C ASP A 53 7.35 3.99 18.71
N ASP A 54 6.67 5.04 18.23
CA ASP A 54 5.20 5.08 18.23
C ASP A 54 4.65 3.94 17.40
N VAL A 55 3.70 3.19 17.98
CA VAL A 55 3.02 2.10 17.27
C VAL A 55 1.85 2.68 16.50
N LEU A 56 1.90 2.55 15.17
CA LEU A 56 0.89 3.07 14.25
C LEU A 56 0.41 1.98 13.30
N VAL A 57 -0.78 2.17 12.75
CA VAL A 57 -1.36 1.30 11.72
C VAL A 57 -1.11 1.94 10.36
N PRO A 58 -0.19 1.39 9.54
CA PRO A 58 0.11 1.95 8.23
C PRO A 58 -0.97 1.57 7.21
N THR A 59 -1.17 2.44 6.23
CA THR A 59 -1.89 2.15 4.99
C THR A 59 -0.93 2.35 3.84
N TYR A 60 -0.67 1.28 3.09
CA TYR A 60 0.23 1.30 1.94
C TYR A 60 -0.55 1.50 0.65
N THR A 61 0.02 2.24 -0.29
CA THR A 61 -0.48 2.37 -1.65
C THR A 61 0.60 1.94 -2.64
N TYR A 62 0.27 0.97 -3.48
CA TYR A 62 1.14 0.44 -4.51
C TYR A 62 0.61 0.77 -5.91
N ASP A 63 1.50 1.13 -6.82
CA ASP A 63 1.27 1.01 -8.26
C ASP A 63 1.44 -0.46 -8.67
N ILE A 64 0.40 -1.01 -9.30
CA ILE A 64 0.33 -2.40 -9.78
C ILE A 64 0.14 -2.46 -11.30
N THR A 65 0.39 -1.37 -12.02
CA THR A 65 0.20 -1.26 -13.48
C THR A 65 1.04 -2.27 -14.25
N LYS A 66 2.18 -2.69 -13.70
CA LYS A 66 3.09 -3.68 -14.29
C LYS A 66 3.03 -5.05 -13.61
N LEU A 67 2.12 -5.24 -12.65
CA LEU A 67 1.98 -6.48 -11.92
C LEU A 67 1.43 -7.58 -12.84
N SER A 68 1.97 -8.79 -12.71
CA SER A 68 1.47 -9.94 -13.47
C SER A 68 0.05 -10.30 -13.05
N LEU A 69 -0.73 -10.93 -13.94
CA LEU A 69 -2.09 -11.38 -13.60
C LEU A 69 -2.10 -12.42 -12.47
N GLU A 70 -1.09 -13.28 -12.41
CA GLU A 70 -0.92 -14.28 -11.34
C GLU A 70 -0.69 -13.61 -9.99
N ASP A 71 0.22 -12.63 -9.94
CA ASP A 71 0.49 -11.87 -8.71
C ASP A 71 -0.72 -11.02 -8.30
N LEU A 72 -1.45 -10.45 -9.26
CA LEU A 72 -2.68 -9.71 -9.00
C LEU A 72 -3.74 -10.63 -8.39
N GLN A 73 -3.89 -11.86 -8.87
CA GLN A 73 -4.77 -12.86 -8.25
C GLN A 73 -4.32 -13.19 -6.84
N ALA A 74 -3.01 -13.35 -6.59
CA ALA A 74 -2.49 -13.61 -5.25
C ALA A 74 -2.83 -12.49 -4.25
N LEU A 75 -2.92 -11.24 -4.70
CA LEU A 75 -3.37 -10.12 -3.86
C LEU A 75 -4.88 -10.15 -3.55
N THR A 76 -5.69 -10.89 -4.33
CA THR A 76 -7.15 -10.94 -4.17
C THR A 76 -7.67 -12.13 -3.35
N VAL A 77 -6.81 -13.09 -2.95
CA VAL A 77 -7.24 -14.41 -2.42
C VAL A 77 -7.37 -14.47 -0.89
N ALA A 78 -7.11 -13.38 -0.15
CA ALA A 78 -7.48 -13.30 1.28
C ALA A 78 -8.87 -12.66 1.43
N GLY A 79 -9.90 -13.48 1.69
CA GLY A 79 -11.19 -12.99 2.24
C GLY A 79 -12.08 -12.17 1.30
N ALA A 80 -12.06 -12.43 -0.01
CA ALA A 80 -12.93 -11.78 -0.99
C ALA A 80 -14.43 -12.18 -0.82
N ASP A 81 -15.05 -11.70 0.26
CA ASP A 81 -16.50 -11.60 0.36
C ASP A 81 -16.98 -10.52 -0.64
N GLU A 82 -18.21 -10.64 -1.12
CA GLU A 82 -18.82 -9.83 -2.17
C GLU A 82 -18.98 -8.34 -1.78
N THR A 83 -18.58 -8.00 -0.56
CA THR A 83 -18.51 -6.67 0.05
C THR A 83 -17.09 -6.07 0.11
N ALA A 84 -16.04 -6.85 -0.20
CA ALA A 84 -14.66 -6.39 -0.22
C ALA A 84 -14.43 -5.40 -1.37
N GLY A 85 -14.44 -4.11 -1.02
CA GLY A 85 -13.98 -3.01 -1.85
C GLY A 85 -14.88 -2.72 -3.04
N THR A 86 -15.63 -1.62 -2.95
CA THR A 86 -16.36 -0.99 -4.05
C THR A 86 -15.53 -1.04 -5.33
N ARG A 87 -15.86 -1.98 -6.22
CA ARG A 87 -15.28 -2.06 -7.57
C ARG A 87 -15.84 -0.87 -8.36
N GLU A 88 -15.28 0.32 -8.17
CA GLU A 88 -15.56 1.46 -9.04
C GLU A 88 -14.94 1.19 -10.41
N ARG A 89 -15.65 0.37 -11.20
CA ARG A 89 -15.40 0.16 -12.62
C ARG A 89 -15.96 1.35 -13.41
N ARG A 90 -15.56 2.58 -13.06
CA ARG A 90 -15.89 3.75 -13.87
C ARG A 90 -14.83 3.89 -14.95
N GLN A 91 -15.16 3.48 -16.18
CA GLN A 91 -14.50 3.99 -17.37
C GLN A 91 -14.83 5.48 -17.50
N THR A 92 -14.21 6.31 -16.68
CA THR A 92 -14.28 7.76 -16.81
C THR A 92 -12.97 8.23 -17.40
N ASN A 93 -13.04 8.92 -18.55
CA ASN A 93 -11.94 9.69 -19.13
C ASN A 93 -11.45 10.85 -18.22
N GLN A 94 -11.89 10.87 -16.95
CA GLN A 94 -11.49 11.77 -15.87
C GLN A 94 -10.69 10.96 -14.85
N ALA A 95 -9.44 10.64 -15.18
CA ALA A 95 -8.58 9.80 -14.34
C ALA A 95 -8.29 10.41 -12.96
N SER A 96 -8.24 11.74 -12.84
CA SER A 96 -7.85 12.43 -11.58
C SER A 96 -8.87 12.24 -10.46
N THR A 97 -10.14 12.57 -10.68
CA THR A 97 -11.17 12.54 -9.63
C THR A 97 -11.48 11.12 -9.15
N ALA A 98 -11.43 10.12 -10.04
CA ALA A 98 -11.64 8.72 -9.65
C ALA A 98 -10.48 8.20 -8.79
N VAL A 99 -9.24 8.58 -9.10
CA VAL A 99 -8.07 8.24 -8.28
C VAL A 99 -8.12 8.98 -6.95
N GLU A 100 -8.46 10.27 -6.93
CA GLU A 100 -8.62 11.05 -5.69
C GLU A 100 -9.64 10.43 -4.75
N ASN A 101 -10.83 10.07 -5.27
CA ASN A 101 -11.86 9.39 -4.49
C ASN A 101 -11.40 8.02 -3.96
N PHE A 102 -10.67 7.27 -4.79
CA PHE A 102 -10.09 6.00 -4.38
C PHE A 102 -9.05 6.17 -3.26
N MET A 103 -8.20 7.21 -3.33
CA MET A 103 -7.21 7.52 -2.29
C MET A 103 -7.85 8.00 -0.97
N ALA A 104 -9.02 8.63 -1.04
CA ALA A 104 -9.79 9.05 0.13
C ALA A 104 -10.59 7.91 0.78
N THR A 105 -10.79 6.78 0.08
CA THR A 105 -11.63 5.68 0.58
C THR A 105 -10.91 4.94 1.71
N PRO A 106 -11.54 4.70 2.87
CA PRO A 106 -10.94 3.87 3.91
C PRO A 106 -10.67 2.45 3.40
N VAL A 107 -9.52 1.88 3.76
CA VAL A 107 -9.15 0.51 3.40
C VAL A 107 -8.88 -0.31 4.66
N ASP A 108 -9.16 -1.60 4.56
CA ASP A 108 -8.96 -2.62 5.57
C ASP A 108 -7.77 -3.52 5.19
N GLU A 109 -7.62 -4.63 5.91
CA GLU A 109 -6.57 -5.63 5.72
C GLU A 109 -6.73 -6.43 4.43
N ASN A 110 -7.95 -6.47 3.86
CA ASN A 110 -8.23 -7.12 2.57
C ASN A 110 -7.77 -6.23 1.40
N GLY A 111 -7.74 -4.92 1.63
CA GLY A 111 -7.28 -3.92 0.68
C GLY A 111 -8.31 -3.60 -0.40
N ALA A 112 -7.94 -2.67 -1.28
CA ALA A 112 -8.78 -2.15 -2.34
C ALA A 112 -7.98 -1.94 -3.62
N PHE A 113 -8.64 -2.07 -4.76
CA PHE A 113 -8.03 -1.99 -6.08
C PHE A 113 -8.67 -0.89 -6.92
N TYR A 114 -7.83 -0.16 -7.65
CA TYR A 114 -8.23 0.73 -8.73
C TYR A 114 -7.62 0.22 -10.04
N MET A 115 -8.45 -0.21 -10.99
CA MET A 115 -8.01 -0.82 -12.25
C MET A 115 -8.09 0.19 -13.40
N GLY A 116 -7.25 1.23 -13.33
CA GLY A 116 -7.04 2.18 -14.41
C GLY A 116 -6.09 1.64 -15.50
N ARG A 117 -5.98 2.34 -16.62
CA ARG A 117 -5.01 2.00 -17.67
C ARG A 117 -3.57 2.33 -17.24
N ASP A 118 -3.41 3.49 -16.61
CA ASP A 118 -2.19 3.98 -15.97
C ASP A 118 -2.62 5.21 -15.14
N PRO A 119 -2.64 5.17 -13.79
CA PRO A 119 -2.16 4.06 -12.95
C PRO A 119 -3.26 3.00 -12.67
N ALA A 120 -2.83 1.79 -12.38
CA ALA A 120 -3.57 0.83 -11.58
C ALA A 120 -2.99 0.80 -10.16
N LEU A 121 -3.86 0.84 -9.14
CA LEU A 121 -3.45 1.01 -7.74
C LEU A 121 -3.98 -0.11 -6.85
N TYR A 122 -3.20 -0.46 -5.83
CA TYR A 122 -3.60 -1.35 -4.74
C TYR A 122 -3.33 -0.65 -3.40
N ARG A 123 -4.35 -0.53 -2.56
CA ARG A 123 -4.25 0.07 -1.22
C ARG A 123 -4.58 -0.97 -0.17
N VAL A 124 -3.78 -1.08 0.88
CA VAL A 124 -3.97 -2.11 1.91
C VAL A 124 -3.50 -1.61 3.26
N ARG A 125 -4.27 -1.93 4.30
CA ARG A 125 -3.89 -1.68 5.69
C ARG A 125 -2.83 -2.70 6.12
N GLY A 126 -1.79 -2.24 6.79
CA GLY A 126 -0.79 -3.08 7.43
C GLY A 126 -1.13 -3.35 8.90
N GLU A 127 -0.30 -4.18 9.52
CA GLU A 127 -0.36 -4.44 10.95
C GLU A 127 0.20 -3.25 11.74
N ALA A 128 -0.18 -3.15 13.02
CA ALA A 128 0.37 -2.16 13.92
C ALA A 128 1.88 -2.37 14.09
N ILE A 129 2.69 -1.36 13.75
CA ILE A 129 4.15 -1.45 13.74
C ILE A 129 4.75 -0.11 14.19
N ALA A 130 6.00 -0.13 14.66
CA ALA A 130 6.73 1.07 15.01
C ALA A 130 6.86 2.01 13.80
N ALA A 131 6.65 3.31 14.00
CA ALA A 131 6.66 4.32 12.94
C ALA A 131 7.97 4.29 12.13
N GLY A 132 9.11 4.02 12.78
CA GLY A 132 10.42 3.89 12.15
C GLY A 132 10.55 2.71 11.17
N GLU A 133 9.70 1.70 11.27
CA GLU A 133 9.74 0.47 10.47
C GLU A 133 8.75 0.48 9.30
N ILE A 134 7.82 1.44 9.25
CA ILE A 134 6.71 1.49 8.29
C ILE A 134 7.20 1.44 6.84
N ALA A 135 8.19 2.27 6.47
CA ALA A 135 8.74 2.25 5.11
C ALA A 135 9.38 0.91 4.74
N THR A 136 10.14 0.31 5.65
CA THR A 136 10.79 -0.99 5.44
C THR A 136 9.74 -2.07 5.21
N ALA A 137 8.76 -2.20 6.10
CA ALA A 137 7.68 -3.17 5.97
C ALA A 137 6.87 -2.98 4.68
N GLY A 138 6.64 -1.72 4.27
CA GLY A 138 5.97 -1.40 3.02
C GLY A 138 6.77 -1.82 1.79
N CYS A 139 8.08 -1.58 1.80
CA CYS A 139 8.99 -1.94 0.70
C CYS A 139 9.22 -3.45 0.60
N GLU A 140 9.29 -4.17 1.72
CA GLU A 140 9.43 -5.64 1.74
C GLU A 140 8.21 -6.37 1.18
N ARG A 141 7.03 -5.76 1.26
CA ARG A 141 5.79 -6.27 0.64
C ARG A 141 5.80 -6.20 -0.89
N GLN A 142 6.74 -5.49 -1.52
CA GLN A 142 6.78 -5.35 -2.99
C GLN A 142 6.98 -6.70 -3.69
N LYS A 143 6.24 -6.86 -4.80
CA LYS A 143 6.39 -7.97 -5.76
C LYS A 143 6.96 -7.41 -7.06
N THR A 144 7.46 -8.28 -7.93
CA THR A 144 7.86 -7.90 -9.30
C THR A 144 6.73 -7.16 -10.01
N GLY A 145 6.99 -5.97 -10.55
CA GLY A 145 5.96 -5.14 -11.19
C GLY A 145 5.00 -4.42 -10.24
N MET A 146 5.23 -4.49 -8.92
CA MET A 146 4.53 -3.73 -7.89
C MET A 146 5.47 -2.73 -7.24
N ARG A 147 4.99 -1.50 -7.02
CA ARG A 147 5.80 -0.42 -6.47
C ARG A 147 5.05 0.40 -5.42
N LEU A 148 5.57 0.46 -4.20
CA LEU A 148 5.06 1.29 -3.11
C LEU A 148 5.21 2.75 -3.50
N ILE A 149 4.11 3.46 -3.77
CA ILE A 149 4.16 4.88 -4.16
C ILE A 149 3.84 5.81 -3.00
N ASP A 150 3.11 5.32 -2.00
CA ASP A 150 2.68 6.11 -0.86
C ASP A 150 2.43 5.24 0.38
N PHE A 151 2.54 5.86 1.56
CA PHE A 151 2.04 5.30 2.80
C PHE A 151 1.59 6.41 3.75
N THR A 152 0.53 6.13 4.49
CA THR A 152 0.08 6.95 5.62
C THR A 152 0.04 6.07 6.88
N ALA A 153 -0.08 6.70 8.05
CA ALA A 153 -0.18 5.97 9.30
C ALA A 153 -1.21 6.64 10.20
N SER A 154 -1.99 5.82 10.91
CA SER A 154 -2.99 6.27 11.87
C SER A 154 -2.68 5.67 13.24
N PRO A 155 -3.08 6.32 14.35
CA PRO A 155 -3.02 5.70 15.67
C PRO A 155 -3.76 4.35 15.70
N VAL A 156 -3.29 3.43 16.53
CA VAL A 156 -4.02 2.18 16.79
C VAL A 156 -5.40 2.53 17.36
N PRO A 157 -6.51 2.00 16.79
CA PRO A 157 -7.83 2.23 17.35
C PRO A 157 -7.87 1.74 18.81
N THR A 158 -8.04 2.66 19.75
CA THR A 158 -8.33 2.29 21.14
C THR A 158 -9.76 1.75 21.18
N GLU A 159 -9.94 0.49 21.54
CA GLU A 159 -11.29 0.00 21.87
C GLU A 159 -11.88 0.91 22.95
N PRO A 160 -13.15 1.32 22.85
CA PRO A 160 -13.78 2.06 23.94
C PRO A 160 -13.76 1.18 25.19
N GLU A 161 -13.24 1.72 26.30
CA GLU A 161 -13.32 1.04 27.60
C GLU A 161 -14.79 0.69 27.87
N PRO A 162 -15.10 -0.54 28.31
CA PRO A 162 -16.48 -0.87 28.69
C PRO A 162 -16.87 0.06 29.84
N ASP A 163 -17.90 0.89 29.62
CA ASP A 163 -18.48 1.78 30.62
C ASP A 163 -18.74 1.02 31.92
N ALA A 164 -17.88 1.23 32.91
CA ALA A 164 -18.14 0.86 34.29
C ALA A 164 -19.16 1.86 34.88
N SER A 165 -20.42 1.76 34.43
CA SER A 165 -21.56 2.40 35.09
C SER A 165 -22.81 1.53 35.04
N GLY A 166 -22.64 0.26 35.40
CA GLY A 166 -23.73 -0.61 35.82
C GLY A 166 -24.06 -0.42 37.30
N GLU A 167 -24.41 0.80 37.72
CA GLU A 167 -25.06 1.01 39.03
C GLU A 167 -26.26 1.93 38.84
N THR A 168 -27.38 1.33 38.45
CA THR A 168 -28.70 1.89 38.70
C THR A 168 -29.40 0.97 39.68
N ASP A 169 -29.21 1.28 40.96
CA ASP A 169 -30.08 0.89 42.05
C ASP A 169 -31.51 1.29 41.68
N ASN A 170 -32.38 0.31 41.43
CA ASN A 170 -33.80 0.54 41.23
C ASN A 170 -34.57 -0.14 42.35
N SER A 171 -34.45 0.45 43.54
CA SER A 171 -35.43 0.27 44.62
C SER A 171 -36.75 0.92 44.18
N GLY A 172 -37.57 0.15 43.46
CA GLY A 172 -38.95 0.47 43.13
C GLY A 172 -39.90 -0.28 44.04
N GLU A 173 -40.35 0.40 45.10
CA GLU A 173 -41.51 0.08 45.92
C GLU A 173 -42.71 -0.32 45.04
N ASN A 174 -43.29 -1.50 45.30
CA ASN A 174 -44.56 -1.91 44.70
C ASN A 174 -45.55 -2.15 45.84
N GLU A 175 -46.09 -1.06 46.39
CA GLU A 175 -47.28 -1.11 47.24
C GLU A 175 -48.51 -1.29 46.36
N ASN A 176 -49.11 -2.48 46.42
CA ASN A 176 -50.49 -2.69 46.00
C ASN A 176 -51.18 -3.64 47.00
N GLN A 177 -51.80 -3.05 48.02
CA GLN A 177 -52.84 -3.66 48.85
C GLN A 177 -54.01 -2.68 48.99
N ASN A 178 -55.00 -2.81 48.11
CA ASN A 178 -56.43 -3.01 48.43
C ASN A 178 -57.31 -2.90 47.19
#